data_AF-A0A0F8UF14-F1
#
_entry.id   AF-A0A0F8UF14-F1
#
_cell.length_a   1.000
_cell.length_b   1.000
_cell.length_c   1.000
_cell.angle_alpha   90.00
_cell.angle_beta   90.00
_cell.angle_gamma   90.00
#
_symmetry.space_group_name_H-M   'P 1'
#
loop_
_entity.id
_entity.type
_entity.pdbx_description
1 polymer ?
#
loop_
_entity_poly.entity_id
_entity_poly.type
_entity_poly.pdbx_seq_one_letter_code
_entity_poly.pdbx_strand_id
1 'polypeptide(L)'
;MASKFFPALPRAGRQLTCHVPRPQFRPFSAGPQRFSDSLAVHRNKPNNNPSIPFKFSEQNNQLIEEILARYPPQYKKAAVMPLLDLGQRQHGFTSISVMNEVARILEMPPMRVYEVATFYTMYNREPDY
;
A
#
# COMPACT_ATOMS: atom_id res chain seq x y z
N MET A 1 -21.12 28.80 82.92
CA MET A 1 -21.70 27.59 83.54
C MET A 1 -22.82 27.07 82.65
N ALA A 2 -22.62 25.92 82.00
CA ALA A 2 -23.65 24.89 81.75
C ALA A 2 -23.10 23.90 80.71
N SER A 3 -22.46 22.85 81.21
CA SER A 3 -22.23 21.60 80.49
C SER A 3 -23.56 20.94 80.15
N LYS A 4 -23.82 20.66 78.88
CA LYS A 4 -24.89 19.73 78.47
C LYS A 4 -24.31 18.65 77.57
N PHE A 5 -24.27 17.47 78.17
CA PHE A 5 -24.10 16.12 77.63
C PHE A 5 -24.53 15.94 76.17
N PHE A 6 -23.65 15.31 75.39
CA PHE A 6 -23.94 14.72 74.08
C PHE A 6 -24.30 13.23 74.23
N PRO A 7 -25.36 12.71 73.60
CA PRO A 7 -25.53 11.27 73.44
C PRO A 7 -24.78 10.79 72.19
N ALA A 8 -23.99 9.73 72.35
CA ALA A 8 -23.32 9.05 71.25
C ALA A 8 -24.33 8.19 70.47
N LEU A 9 -24.56 8.50 69.19
CA LEU A 9 -25.25 7.61 68.25
C LEU A 9 -24.19 6.71 67.57
N PRO A 10 -24.41 5.39 67.48
CA PRO A 10 -23.47 4.51 66.80
C PRO A 10 -23.55 4.75 65.29
N ARG A 11 -22.41 5.08 64.67
CA ARG A 11 -22.25 5.12 63.22
C ARG A 11 -22.50 3.72 62.66
N ALA A 12 -23.64 3.53 62.00
CA ALA A 12 -23.90 2.35 61.19
C ALA A 12 -22.79 2.21 60.13
N GLY A 13 -22.12 1.05 60.14
CA GLY A 13 -20.96 0.75 59.32
C GLY A 13 -21.25 0.88 57.83
N ARG A 14 -20.32 1.53 57.12
CA ARG A 14 -20.24 1.54 55.66
C ARG A 14 -20.12 0.09 55.20
N GLN A 15 -21.13 -0.43 54.48
CA GLN A 15 -20.97 -1.71 53.78
C GLN A 15 -19.90 -1.54 52.71
N LEU A 16 -18.71 -2.10 52.95
CA LEU A 16 -17.69 -2.29 51.92
C LEU A 16 -18.07 -3.52 51.12
N THR A 17 -18.88 -3.36 50.07
CA THR A 17 -18.99 -4.39 49.05
C THR A 17 -17.72 -4.36 48.22
N CYS A 18 -16.82 -5.32 48.46
CA CYS A 18 -15.69 -5.56 47.59
C CYS A 18 -16.21 -6.15 46.27
N HIS A 19 -16.37 -5.30 45.25
CA HIS A 19 -16.63 -5.77 43.89
C HIS A 19 -15.38 -6.50 43.39
N VAL A 20 -15.42 -7.84 43.39
CA VAL A 20 -14.35 -8.65 42.79
C VAL A 20 -14.45 -8.49 41.27
N PRO A 21 -13.40 -8.00 40.57
CA PRO A 21 -13.44 -7.91 39.12
C PRO A 21 -13.46 -9.32 38.53
N ARG A 22 -14.49 -9.64 37.74
CA ARG A 22 -14.53 -10.89 36.97
C ARG A 22 -13.44 -10.84 35.89
N PRO A 23 -12.57 -11.86 35.77
CA PRO A 23 -11.57 -11.89 34.72
C PRO A 23 -12.27 -12.00 33.37
N GLN A 24 -12.10 -10.99 32.51
CA GLN A 24 -12.51 -11.07 31.11
C GLN A 24 -11.49 -11.92 30.35
N PHE A 25 -11.82 -13.19 30.11
CA PHE A 25 -11.11 -14.00 29.12
C PHE A 25 -11.65 -13.66 27.73
N ARG A 26 -10.85 -12.93 26.93
CA ARG A 26 -11.08 -12.85 25.48
C ARG A 26 -10.41 -14.09 24.86
N PRO A 27 -11.16 -15.05 24.30
CA PRO A 27 -10.54 -16.14 23.55
C PRO A 27 -9.82 -15.55 22.33
N PHE A 28 -8.64 -16.06 22.01
CA PHE A 28 -7.98 -15.73 20.75
C PHE A 28 -8.85 -16.25 19.60
N SER A 29 -9.35 -15.35 18.76
CA SER A 29 -10.04 -15.72 17.53
C SER A 29 -9.01 -16.10 16.48
N ALA A 30 -8.79 -17.40 16.28
CA ALA A 30 -7.98 -17.93 15.17
C ALA A 30 -8.86 -18.07 13.92
N GLY A 31 -9.03 -16.98 13.17
CA GLY A 31 -9.59 -17.04 11.81
C GLY A 31 -8.49 -17.41 10.80
N PRO A 32 -8.85 -17.98 9.63
CA PRO A 32 -7.87 -18.20 8.57
C PRO A 32 -7.26 -16.87 8.12
N GLN A 33 -5.93 -16.83 7.93
CA GLN A 33 -5.25 -15.67 7.39
C GLN A 33 -5.66 -15.49 5.92
N ARG A 34 -6.33 -14.38 5.62
CA ARG A 34 -6.64 -14.03 4.24
C ARG A 34 -5.41 -13.41 3.60
N PHE A 35 -4.83 -14.09 2.63
CA PHE A 35 -3.78 -13.52 1.78
C PHE A 35 -4.38 -12.48 0.83
N SER A 36 -3.59 -11.50 0.44
CA SER A 36 -3.96 -10.61 -0.66
C SER A 36 -4.01 -11.41 -1.96
N ASP A 37 -4.96 -11.06 -2.82
CA ASP A 37 -5.16 -11.75 -4.11
C ASP A 37 -3.97 -11.52 -5.07
N SER A 38 -3.23 -10.40 -4.89
CA SER A 38 -2.04 -10.08 -5.69
C SER A 38 -0.75 -10.15 -4.86
N LEU A 39 0.28 -10.79 -5.43
CA LEU A 39 1.62 -10.86 -4.83
C LEU A 39 2.40 -9.57 -5.11
N ALA A 40 2.92 -8.92 -4.07
CA ALA A 40 3.77 -7.72 -4.22
C ALA A 40 5.20 -8.02 -4.71
N VAL A 41 5.53 -9.29 -4.93
CA VAL A 41 6.86 -9.75 -5.37
C VAL A 41 6.75 -10.29 -6.80
N HIS A 42 7.73 -9.96 -7.63
CA HIS A 42 7.83 -10.52 -8.99
C HIS A 42 8.51 -11.89 -8.95
N ARG A 43 7.94 -12.87 -9.68
CA ARG A 43 8.55 -14.16 -9.97
C ARG A 43 8.59 -14.32 -11.48
N ASN A 44 9.74 -14.72 -12.02
CA ASN A 44 9.92 -14.88 -13.46
C ASN A 44 8.96 -15.95 -13.99
N LYS A 45 8.07 -15.56 -14.90
CA LYS A 45 7.19 -16.45 -15.66
C LYS A 45 7.68 -16.52 -17.11
N PRO A 46 7.31 -17.56 -17.90
CA PRO A 46 7.68 -17.63 -19.32
C PRO A 46 7.20 -16.41 -20.13
N ASN A 47 6.06 -15.81 -19.75
CA ASN A 47 5.45 -14.65 -20.40
C ASN A 47 5.79 -13.30 -19.74
N ASN A 48 6.43 -13.30 -18.56
CA ASN A 48 6.77 -12.08 -17.81
C ASN A 48 8.11 -12.28 -17.11
N ASN A 49 9.20 -11.90 -17.79
CA ASN A 49 10.57 -11.97 -17.31
C ASN A 49 11.41 -10.84 -17.94
N PRO A 50 12.52 -10.44 -17.31
CA PRO A 50 13.32 -9.30 -17.78
C PRO A 50 14.07 -9.55 -19.10
N SER A 51 14.17 -10.81 -19.53
CA SER A 51 14.84 -11.19 -20.79
C SER A 51 13.99 -10.91 -22.02
N ILE A 52 12.66 -10.81 -21.88
CA ILE A 52 11.76 -10.46 -22.98
C ILE A 52 11.94 -8.97 -23.30
N PRO A 53 12.38 -8.60 -24.51
CA PRO A 53 12.53 -7.20 -24.87
C PRO A 53 11.16 -6.55 -25.09
N PHE A 54 10.96 -5.37 -24.51
CA PHE A 54 9.80 -4.52 -24.78
C PHE A 54 10.29 -3.17 -25.30
N LYS A 55 9.61 -2.65 -26.34
CA LYS A 55 9.87 -1.32 -26.90
C LYS A 55 8.55 -0.64 -27.22
N PHE A 56 8.52 0.67 -27.03
CA PHE A 56 7.37 1.49 -27.41
C PHE A 56 7.25 1.58 -28.93
N SER A 57 6.01 1.63 -29.44
CA SER A 57 5.75 1.90 -30.86
C SER A 57 6.17 3.32 -31.23
N GLU A 58 6.36 3.58 -32.53
CA GLU A 58 6.77 4.92 -33.00
C GLU A 58 5.76 6.02 -32.63
N GLN A 59 4.47 5.71 -32.73
CA GLN A 59 3.38 6.60 -32.30
C GLN A 59 3.48 6.91 -30.80
N ASN A 60 3.78 5.89 -29.99
CA ASN A 60 3.94 6.02 -28.56
C ASN A 60 5.20 6.81 -28.19
N ASN A 61 6.28 6.71 -28.96
CA ASN A 61 7.48 7.52 -28.74
C ASN A 61 7.21 9.02 -28.90
N GLN A 62 6.37 9.42 -29.87
CA GLN A 62 5.95 10.82 -30.01
C GLN A 62 5.16 11.30 -28.78
N LEU A 63 4.22 10.49 -28.30
CA LEU A 63 3.46 10.80 -27.09
C LEU A 63 4.35 10.87 -25.84
N ILE A 64 5.39 10.04 -25.77
CA ILE A 64 6.38 10.08 -24.68
C ILE A 64 7.10 11.43 -24.66
N GLU A 65 7.54 11.93 -25.81
CA GLU A 65 8.18 13.24 -25.92
C GLU A 65 7.25 14.38 -25.48
N GLU A 66 5.98 14.32 -25.88
CA GLU A 66 4.96 15.28 -25.44
C GLU A 66 4.72 15.25 -23.92
N ILE A 67 4.68 14.04 -23.33
CA ILE A 67 4.52 13.86 -21.89
C ILE A 67 5.73 14.42 -21.15
N LEU A 68 6.95 14.12 -21.62
CA LEU A 68 8.18 14.60 -21.02
C LEU A 68 8.30 16.13 -21.07
N ALA A 69 7.83 16.76 -22.15
CA ALA A 69 7.83 18.22 -22.31
C ALA A 69 6.96 18.95 -21.26
N ARG A 70 5.98 18.28 -20.64
CA ARG A 70 5.14 18.86 -19.57
C ARG A 70 5.89 19.01 -18.25
N TYR A 71 7.00 18.30 -18.07
CA TYR A 71 7.79 18.32 -16.84
C TYR A 71 9.13 19.03 -17.08
N PRO A 72 9.64 19.80 -16.10
CA PRO A 72 10.98 20.36 -16.20
C PRO A 72 12.04 19.25 -16.35
N PRO A 73 13.14 19.49 -17.08
CA PRO A 73 14.14 18.46 -17.38
C PRO A 73 14.76 17.85 -16.12
N GLN A 74 14.92 18.65 -15.06
CA GLN A 74 15.44 18.22 -13.75
C GLN A 74 14.51 17.21 -13.03
N TYR A 75 13.22 17.21 -13.38
CA TYR A 75 12.18 16.42 -12.72
C TYR A 75 11.48 15.46 -13.68
N LYS A 76 12.14 15.02 -14.76
CA LYS A 76 11.56 14.06 -15.73
C LYS A 76 11.00 12.79 -15.10
N LYS A 77 11.55 12.35 -13.96
CA LYS A 77 11.04 11.22 -13.16
C LYS A 77 9.57 11.33 -12.75
N ALA A 78 9.00 12.54 -12.71
CA ALA A 78 7.59 12.77 -12.41
C ALA A 78 6.65 12.20 -13.50
N ALA A 79 7.17 11.99 -14.72
CA ALA A 79 6.42 11.38 -15.83
C ALA A 79 6.25 9.85 -15.71
N VAL A 80 6.66 9.22 -14.59
CA VAL A 80 6.58 7.76 -14.44
C VAL A 80 5.15 7.22 -14.55
N MET A 81 4.16 7.92 -13.98
CA MET A 81 2.77 7.49 -14.02
C MET A 81 2.19 7.49 -15.45
N PRO A 82 2.24 8.59 -16.22
CA PRO A 82 1.71 8.58 -17.58
C PRO A 82 2.47 7.64 -18.52
N LEU A 83 3.79 7.44 -18.32
CA LEU A 83 4.56 6.49 -19.11
C LEU A 83 4.21 5.02 -18.81
N LEU A 84 3.96 4.68 -17.55
CA LEU A 84 3.49 3.35 -17.17
C LEU A 84 2.10 3.05 -17.72
N ASP A 85 1.19 4.03 -17.68
CA ASP A 85 -0.16 3.90 -18.25
C ASP A 85 -0.07 3.65 -19.76
N LEU A 86 0.77 4.42 -20.46
CA LEU A 86 0.98 4.24 -21.89
C LEU A 86 1.58 2.86 -22.23
N GLY A 87 2.53 2.38 -21.42
CA GLY A 87 3.09 1.03 -21.56
C GLY A 87 2.06 -0.08 -21.33
N GLN A 88 1.20 0.09 -20.32
CA GLN A 88 0.10 -0.84 -20.06
C GLN A 88 -0.93 -0.85 -21.19
N ARG A 89 -1.28 0.29 -21.77
CA ARG A 89 -2.21 0.34 -22.92
C ARG A 89 -1.63 -0.34 -24.15
N GLN A 90 -0.33 -0.24 -24.38
CA GLN A 90 0.33 -0.92 -25.51
C GLN A 90 0.46 -2.44 -25.30
N HIS A 91 0.83 -2.87 -24.10
CA HIS A 91 1.13 -4.28 -23.80
C HIS A 91 -0.09 -5.06 -23.28
N GLY A 92 -1.12 -4.37 -22.79
CA GLY A 92 -2.28 -4.93 -22.09
C GLY A 92 -2.12 -4.97 -20.56
N PHE A 93 -0.90 -5.17 -20.07
CA PHE A 93 -0.55 -5.20 -18.65
C PHE A 93 0.88 -4.68 -18.42
N THR A 94 1.19 -4.24 -17.21
CA THR A 94 2.50 -3.72 -16.82
C THR A 94 3.49 -4.88 -16.54
N SER A 95 4.11 -5.41 -17.58
CA SER A 95 5.15 -6.44 -17.44
C SER A 95 6.45 -5.87 -16.86
N ILE A 96 7.33 -6.75 -16.35
CA ILE A 96 8.64 -6.34 -15.82
C ILE A 96 9.49 -5.63 -16.89
N SER A 97 9.36 -6.05 -18.16
CA SER A 97 10.04 -5.43 -19.30
C SER A 97 9.53 -4.03 -19.60
N VAL A 98 8.22 -3.79 -19.49
CA VAL A 98 7.61 -2.45 -19.63
C VAL A 98 8.17 -1.52 -18.56
N MET A 99 8.21 -1.96 -17.30
CA MET A 99 8.77 -1.14 -16.21
C MET A 99 10.25 -0.82 -16.42
N ASN A 100 11.04 -1.78 -16.90
CA ASN A 100 12.46 -1.58 -17.20
C ASN A 100 12.67 -0.58 -18.34
N GLU A 101 11.83 -0.62 -19.37
CA GLU A 101 11.92 0.32 -20.48
C GLU A 101 11.55 1.74 -20.05
N VAL A 102 10.52 1.90 -19.21
CA VAL A 102 10.17 3.20 -18.61
C VAL A 102 11.32 3.73 -17.75
N ALA A 103 11.95 2.86 -16.95
CA ALA A 103 13.11 3.22 -16.14
C ALA A 103 14.29 3.71 -17.00
N ARG A 104 14.52 3.07 -18.15
CA ARG A 104 15.54 3.45 -19.14
C ARG A 104 15.27 4.84 -19.72
N ILE A 105 14.03 5.11 -20.12
CA ILE A 105 13.63 6.42 -20.70
C ILE A 105 13.77 7.55 -19.67
N LEU A 106 13.38 7.29 -18.42
CA LEU A 106 13.44 8.27 -17.34
C LEU A 106 14.81 8.40 -16.68
N GLU A 107 15.78 7.57 -17.08
CA GLU A 107 17.12 7.48 -16.47
C GLU A 107 17.07 7.38 -14.94
N MET A 108 16.18 6.54 -14.43
CA MET A 108 16.02 6.32 -12.99
C MET A 108 16.12 4.83 -12.65
N PRO A 109 16.46 4.47 -11.40
CA PRO A 109 16.54 3.07 -11.00
C PRO A 109 15.19 2.35 -11.21
N PRO A 110 15.19 1.12 -11.77
CA PRO A 110 13.94 0.40 -12.07
C PRO A 110 13.12 0.10 -10.81
N MET A 111 13.78 -0.03 -9.65
CA MET A 111 13.12 -0.21 -8.36
C MET A 111 12.08 0.89 -8.07
N ARG A 112 12.36 2.15 -8.44
CA ARG A 112 11.42 3.26 -8.23
C ARG A 112 10.17 3.14 -9.11
N VAL A 113 10.31 2.55 -10.29
CA VAL A 113 9.18 2.26 -11.18
C VAL A 113 8.36 1.10 -10.63
N TYR A 114 9.02 0.08 -10.07
CA TYR A 114 8.35 -1.04 -9.41
C TYR A 114 7.53 -0.59 -8.20
N GLU A 115 8.07 0.32 -7.39
CA GLU A 115 7.36 0.95 -6.26
C GLU A 115 6.06 1.61 -6.74
N VAL A 116 6.12 2.42 -7.80
CA VAL A 116 4.93 3.08 -8.35
C VAL A 116 3.92 2.07 -8.90
N ALA A 117 4.37 1.08 -9.67
CA ALA A 117 3.50 0.07 -10.29
C ALA A 117 2.84 -0.86 -9.26
N THR A 118 3.47 -1.06 -8.11
CA THR A 118 2.90 -1.85 -6.99
C THR A 118 2.03 -1.01 -6.06
N PHE A 119 2.28 0.30 -5.96
CA PHE A 119 1.55 1.21 -5.11
C PHE A 119 0.15 1.55 -5.66
N TYR A 120 0.04 1.82 -6.96
CA TYR A 120 -1.24 2.18 -7.57
C TYR A 120 -1.98 0.95 -8.10
N THR A 121 -3.24 0.79 -7.70
CA THR A 121 -4.09 -0.34 -8.07
C THR A 121 -4.53 -0.35 -9.54
N MET A 122 -4.27 0.72 -10.30
CA MET A 122 -4.60 0.80 -11.73
C MET A 122 -3.63 0.00 -12.62
N TYR A 123 -2.43 -0.31 -12.10
CA TYR A 123 -1.40 -0.99 -12.85
C TYR A 123 -1.50 -2.51 -12.68
N ASN A 124 -2.00 -3.19 -13.71
CA ASN A 124 -2.16 -4.64 -13.70
C ASN A 124 -0.81 -5.28 -14.01
N ARG A 125 -0.19 -5.95 -13.04
CA ARG A 125 1.15 -6.58 -13.19
C ARG A 125 1.10 -8.00 -13.73
N GLU A 126 -0.09 -8.58 -13.76
CA GLU A 126 -0.38 -9.88 -14.32
C GLU A 126 -1.44 -9.68 -15.43
N PRO A 127 -1.41 -10.51 -16.49
CA PRO A 127 -2.45 -10.47 -17.50
C PRO A 127 -3.80 -10.89 -16.88
N ASP A 128 -4.88 -10.20 -17.25
CA ASP A 128 -6.21 -10.39 -16.66
C ASP A 128 -6.97 -11.65 -17.19
N TYR A 129 -6.38 -12.47 -18.07
CA TYR A 129 -7.00 -13.69 -18.60
C TYR A 129 -5.98 -14.81 -18.87
#